data_AF-A0A1T4ZQK7-F1
#
_entry.id   AF-A0A1T4ZQK7-F1
#
_cell.length_a   1.000
_cell.length_b   1.000
_cell.length_c   1.000
_cell.angle_alpha   90.00
_cell.angle_beta   90.00
_cell.angle_gamma   90.00
#
_symmetry.space_group_name_H-M   'P 1'
#
loop_
_entity.id
_entity.type
_entity.pdbx_description
1 polymer ?
#
loop_
_entity_poly.entity_id
_entity_poly.type
_entity_poly.pdbx_seq_one_letter_code
_entity_poly.pdbx_strand_id
1 'polypeptide(L)'
;MKFNSLWSNPFQFTPHHDDWSILDQLGGKYHGGVYLIRDSQDRKNLYVGKAENTSKDIRDRLNAHLSRKGNKNIAKRVINQETFTIRWIDSQNPALTESTLLIALNTLDELSTADNKRIEWQDKYSSDQICDEATRLGIYSEEAFVTNFLSWLSNSLKKIENQQSNKQPRQMLSVNSHRNSRIAGISIEDTEALLRQLQRFQEMIGCDWRSVISQWQNLQNCWQDRQYDRFEPFFEELCRTYEQCEQQCEEYTQFLEERIRGSEDAATTLNM
;
A
#
# COMPACT_ATOMS: atom_id res chain seq x y z
N MET A 1 -8.26 2.95 -10.91
CA MET A 1 -8.53 3.71 -9.67
C MET A 1 -9.76 4.59 -9.84
N LYS A 2 -10.80 4.35 -9.04
CA LYS A 2 -11.93 5.28 -8.89
C LYS A 2 -11.68 6.20 -7.70
N PHE A 3 -11.59 7.50 -7.95
CA PHE A 3 -11.51 8.50 -6.89
C PHE A 3 -12.91 8.78 -6.33
N ASN A 4 -13.06 8.70 -5.01
CA ASN A 4 -14.29 9.10 -4.35
C ASN A 4 -14.38 10.63 -4.21
N SER A 5 -15.47 11.13 -3.63
CA SER A 5 -15.74 12.56 -3.49
C SER A 5 -14.82 13.30 -2.50
N LEU A 6 -13.95 12.60 -1.77
CA LEU A 6 -12.97 13.25 -0.90
C LEU A 6 -11.79 13.82 -1.70
N TRP A 7 -11.53 13.25 -2.88
CA TRP A 7 -10.53 13.75 -3.78
C TRP A 7 -11.01 15.00 -4.50
N SER A 8 -10.08 15.91 -4.74
CA SER A 8 -10.35 17.01 -5.65
C SER A 8 -10.59 16.52 -7.07
N ASN A 9 -11.29 17.36 -7.84
CA ASN A 9 -11.33 17.22 -9.29
C ASN A 9 -9.90 17.30 -9.85
N PRO A 10 -9.60 16.54 -10.92
CA PRO A 10 -8.28 16.57 -11.51
C PRO A 10 -8.01 17.95 -12.09
N PHE A 11 -6.89 18.54 -11.71
CA PHE A 11 -6.41 19.76 -12.31
C PHE A 11 -5.40 19.42 -13.40
N GLN A 12 -5.69 19.79 -14.64
CA GLN A 12 -4.76 19.60 -15.74
C GLN A 12 -3.73 20.72 -15.75
N PHE A 13 -2.45 20.36 -15.57
CA PHE A 13 -1.34 21.29 -15.63
C PHE A 13 -0.62 21.21 -16.98
N THR A 14 -0.53 22.35 -17.66
CA THR A 14 0.14 22.52 -18.95
C THR A 14 1.37 23.41 -18.80
N PRO A 15 2.59 22.85 -18.94
CA PRO A 15 3.83 23.63 -18.86
C PRO A 15 3.80 24.87 -19.77
N HIS A 16 4.24 26.02 -19.27
CA HIS A 16 4.28 27.33 -19.95
C HIS A 16 2.94 28.02 -20.24
N HIS A 17 1.80 27.32 -20.13
CA HIS A 17 0.48 27.93 -20.25
C HIS A 17 -0.10 28.30 -18.89
N ASP A 18 -0.01 27.37 -17.93
CA ASP A 18 -0.56 27.57 -16.61
C ASP A 18 0.48 28.18 -15.69
N ASP A 19 0.09 29.27 -15.02
CA ASP A 19 0.88 29.88 -13.96
C ASP A 19 0.55 29.23 -12.60
N TRP A 20 1.54 29.19 -11.73
CA TRP A 20 1.50 28.52 -10.43
C TRP A 20 0.54 29.18 -9.43
N SER A 21 0.08 30.40 -9.71
CA SER A 21 -1.03 31.02 -8.99
C SER A 21 -2.32 30.20 -9.04
N ILE A 22 -2.48 29.34 -10.05
CA ILE A 22 -3.62 28.42 -10.11
C ILE A 22 -3.58 27.39 -8.97
N LEU A 23 -2.40 27.05 -8.43
CA LEU A 23 -2.26 26.17 -7.27
C LEU A 23 -2.92 26.76 -6.01
N ASP A 24 -3.03 28.10 -5.90
CA ASP A 24 -3.74 28.74 -4.81
C ASP A 24 -5.27 28.51 -4.89
N GLN A 25 -5.77 28.12 -6.07
CA GLN A 25 -7.17 27.72 -6.32
C GLN A 25 -7.37 26.20 -6.17
N LEU A 26 -6.29 25.41 -6.21
CA LEU A 26 -6.27 23.96 -6.05
C LEU A 26 -6.28 23.50 -4.58
N GLY A 27 -6.86 24.29 -3.69
CA GLY A 27 -7.40 23.77 -2.42
C GLY A 27 -6.42 23.45 -1.29
N GLY A 28 -7.03 23.24 -0.11
CA GLY A 28 -6.39 22.99 1.18
C GLY A 28 -6.14 24.25 2.01
N LYS A 29 -7.11 25.17 2.14
CA LYS A 29 -6.97 26.28 3.11
C LYS A 29 -6.99 25.65 4.52
N TYR A 30 -5.82 25.63 5.17
CA TYR A 30 -5.59 25.30 6.58
C TYR A 30 -5.37 23.83 6.99
N HIS A 31 -5.25 22.88 6.06
CA HIS A 31 -4.96 21.47 6.42
C HIS A 31 -3.79 20.87 5.62
N GLY A 32 -3.04 19.97 6.27
CA GLY A 32 -2.11 19.08 5.60
C GLY A 32 -2.85 18.06 4.73
N GLY A 33 -2.16 17.48 3.75
CA GLY A 33 -2.80 16.60 2.78
C GLY A 33 -1.82 15.83 1.92
N VAL A 34 -2.36 15.05 0.99
CA VAL A 34 -1.57 14.30 0.01
C VAL A 34 -2.00 14.72 -1.38
N TYR A 35 -1.03 14.88 -2.27
CA TYR A 35 -1.27 15.14 -3.68
C TYR A 35 -0.73 13.99 -4.54
N LEU A 36 -1.43 13.76 -5.64
CA LEU A 36 -1.09 12.82 -6.69
C LEU A 36 -0.82 13.60 -7.96
N ILE A 37 0.29 13.26 -8.63
CA ILE A 37 0.55 13.66 -10.00
C ILE A 37 0.30 12.44 -10.87
N ARG A 38 -0.54 12.60 -11.90
CA ARG A 38 -0.97 11.53 -12.81
C ARG A 38 -0.75 11.96 -14.26
N ASP A 39 -0.84 11.03 -15.19
CA ASP A 39 -0.71 11.35 -16.61
C ASP A 39 -1.80 12.32 -17.11
N SER A 40 -1.67 12.81 -18.34
CA SER A 40 -2.62 13.78 -18.92
C SER A 40 -4.05 13.27 -19.05
N GLN A 41 -4.26 11.95 -18.99
CA GLN A 41 -5.57 11.30 -19.06
C GLN A 41 -6.12 10.96 -17.68
N ASP A 42 -5.39 11.30 -16.62
CA ASP A 42 -5.70 10.98 -15.23
C ASP A 42 -5.84 9.47 -14.97
N ARG A 43 -5.13 8.62 -15.72
CA ARG A 43 -5.22 7.16 -15.65
C ARG A 43 -4.05 6.53 -14.91
N LYS A 44 -2.82 6.96 -15.18
CA LYS A 44 -1.60 6.43 -14.56
C LYS A 44 -1.06 7.36 -13.47
N ASN A 45 -0.68 6.81 -12.32
CA ASN A 45 0.04 7.56 -11.28
C ASN A 45 1.50 7.76 -11.68
N LEU A 46 2.00 8.98 -11.51
CA LEU A 46 3.38 9.35 -11.78
C LEU A 46 4.13 9.66 -10.49
N TYR A 47 3.44 10.21 -9.49
CA TYR A 47 4.05 10.58 -8.23
C TYR A 47 3.01 10.76 -7.12
N VAL A 48 3.40 10.43 -5.89
CA VAL A 48 2.66 10.72 -4.66
C VAL A 48 3.56 11.59 -3.78
N GLY A 49 2.99 12.65 -3.23
CA GLY A 49 3.67 13.49 -2.24
C GLY A 49 2.73 13.95 -1.14
N LYS A 50 3.22 13.97 0.10
CA LYS A 50 2.53 14.62 1.21
C LYS A 50 2.95 16.07 1.42
N ALA A 51 2.06 16.82 2.05
CA ALA A 51 2.30 18.12 2.66
C ALA A 51 1.82 18.09 4.11
N GLU A 52 2.64 18.60 5.03
CA GLU A 52 2.42 18.44 6.48
C GLU A 52 1.57 19.55 7.07
N ASN A 53 1.51 20.73 6.43
CA ASN A 53 0.94 21.92 7.07
C ASN A 53 -0.24 22.55 6.32
N THR A 54 -0.05 22.92 5.05
CA THR A 54 -1.03 23.75 4.31
C THR A 54 -0.91 23.54 2.80
N SER A 55 -1.89 24.03 2.05
CA SER A 55 -1.80 24.26 0.59
C SER A 55 -0.52 24.95 0.13
N LYS A 56 0.05 25.87 0.94
CA LYS A 56 1.35 26.49 0.65
C LYS A 56 2.49 25.45 0.61
N ASP A 57 2.47 24.45 1.47
CA ASP A 57 3.48 23.37 1.48
C ASP A 57 3.32 22.45 0.26
N ILE A 58 2.08 22.14 -0.15
CA ILE A 58 1.83 21.44 -1.43
C ILE A 58 2.43 22.24 -2.59
N ARG A 59 2.14 23.54 -2.64
CA ARG A 59 2.66 24.44 -3.68
C ARG A 59 4.18 24.50 -3.69
N ASP A 60 4.81 24.68 -2.54
CA ASP A 60 6.26 24.79 -2.43
C ASP A 60 6.95 23.47 -2.86
N ARG A 61 6.36 22.32 -2.52
CA ARG A 61 6.83 21.00 -2.97
C ARG A 61 6.63 20.78 -4.46
N LEU A 62 5.45 21.09 -4.99
CA LEU A 62 5.21 21.07 -6.43
C LEU A 62 6.24 21.96 -7.14
N ASN A 63 6.40 23.22 -6.72
CA ASN A 63 7.41 24.14 -7.26
C ASN A 63 8.83 23.56 -7.24
N ALA A 64 9.19 22.82 -6.17
CA ALA A 64 10.47 22.12 -6.11
C ALA A 64 10.58 21.03 -7.19
N HIS A 65 9.54 20.20 -7.39
CA HIS A 65 9.49 19.20 -8.46
C HIS A 65 9.71 19.82 -9.85
N LEU A 66 9.10 20.98 -10.09
CA LEU A 66 9.10 21.66 -11.38
C LEU A 66 10.41 22.41 -11.63
N SER A 67 11.04 22.91 -10.57
CA SER A 67 12.33 23.62 -10.59
C SER A 67 13.54 22.68 -10.55
N ARG A 68 13.36 21.36 -10.83
CA ARG A 68 14.40 20.32 -10.79
C ARG A 68 15.03 20.09 -9.40
N LYS A 69 14.41 20.59 -8.34
CA LYS A 69 14.88 20.42 -6.95
C LYS A 69 14.20 19.25 -6.23
N GLY A 70 13.06 18.79 -6.74
CA GLY A 70 12.35 17.60 -6.27
C GLY A 70 12.56 16.39 -7.18
N ASN A 71 11.51 15.58 -7.34
CA ASN A 71 11.44 14.44 -8.25
C ASN A 71 11.88 14.78 -9.70
N LYS A 72 12.96 14.13 -10.13
CA LYS A 72 13.59 14.33 -11.45
C LYS A 72 12.71 13.91 -12.62
N ASN A 73 11.86 12.90 -12.45
CA ASN A 73 10.97 12.42 -13.51
C ASN A 73 9.87 13.45 -13.81
N ILE A 74 9.30 14.05 -12.77
CA ILE A 74 8.36 15.16 -12.93
C ILE A 74 9.04 16.36 -13.59
N ALA A 75 10.25 16.71 -13.14
CA ALA A 75 11.01 17.79 -13.75
C ALA A 75 11.30 17.56 -15.24
N LYS A 76 11.62 16.31 -15.64
CA LYS A 76 11.83 15.92 -17.04
C LYS A 76 10.57 16.10 -17.87
N ARG A 77 9.40 15.72 -17.35
CA ARG A 77 8.09 15.92 -18.02
C ARG A 77 7.82 17.40 -18.29
N VAL A 78 8.09 18.26 -17.31
CA VAL A 78 7.96 19.73 -17.48
C VAL A 78 8.87 20.25 -18.58
N ILE A 79 10.14 19.80 -18.62
CA ILE A 79 11.10 20.19 -19.67
C ILE A 79 10.62 19.75 -21.05
N ASN A 80 10.01 18.57 -21.13
CA ASN A 80 9.43 18.02 -22.35
C ASN A 80 8.07 18.63 -22.72
N GLN A 81 7.57 19.59 -21.94
CA GLN A 81 6.24 20.20 -22.12
C GLN A 81 5.10 19.18 -22.05
N GLU A 82 5.28 18.10 -21.30
CA GLU A 82 4.26 17.08 -21.11
C GLU A 82 3.22 17.55 -20.09
N THR A 83 1.96 17.56 -20.50
CA THR A 83 0.80 17.80 -19.63
C THR A 83 0.60 16.64 -18.65
N PHE A 84 0.14 16.95 -17.45
CA PHE A 84 -0.21 15.97 -16.41
C PHE A 84 -1.37 16.47 -15.57
N THR A 85 -2.01 15.59 -14.81
CA THR A 85 -3.05 15.98 -13.87
C THR A 85 -2.54 15.97 -12.42
N ILE A 86 -3.10 16.85 -11.60
CA ILE A 86 -2.84 16.93 -10.17
C ILE A 86 -4.17 16.73 -9.44
N ARG A 87 -4.17 15.83 -8.45
CA ARG A 87 -5.26 15.66 -7.50
C ARG A 87 -4.73 15.81 -6.09
N TRP A 88 -5.58 16.19 -5.15
CA TRP A 88 -5.21 16.22 -3.75
C TRP A 88 -6.38 15.77 -2.87
N ILE A 89 -6.03 15.43 -1.65
CA ILE A 89 -6.96 15.10 -0.58
C ILE A 89 -6.44 15.69 0.73
N ASP A 90 -7.35 16.29 1.49
CA ASP A 90 -7.04 16.75 2.85
C ASP A 90 -6.91 15.54 3.77
N SER A 91 -5.91 15.57 4.65
CA SER A 91 -5.67 14.49 5.59
C SER A 91 -5.20 15.01 6.95
N GLN A 92 -5.83 14.48 8.00
CA GLN A 92 -5.38 14.70 9.37
C GLN A 92 -4.07 13.95 9.68
N ASN A 93 -3.73 12.93 8.87
CA ASN A 93 -2.49 12.17 8.97
C ASN A 93 -1.88 11.97 7.57
N PRO A 94 -1.25 13.01 6.98
CA PRO A 94 -0.72 12.95 5.61
C PRO A 94 0.30 11.83 5.39
N ALA A 95 1.00 11.40 6.44
CA ALA A 95 1.96 10.30 6.38
C ALA A 95 1.29 8.92 6.23
N LEU A 96 0.20 8.66 6.97
CA LEU A 96 -0.59 7.44 6.80
C LEU A 96 -1.24 7.40 5.40
N THR A 97 -1.82 8.52 4.97
CA THR A 97 -2.45 8.66 3.66
C THR A 97 -1.44 8.43 2.52
N GLU A 98 -0.26 9.04 2.59
CA GLU A 98 0.80 8.85 1.58
C GLU A 98 1.24 7.39 1.54
N SER A 99 1.48 6.77 2.69
CA SER A 99 1.89 5.36 2.78
C SER A 99 0.85 4.42 2.17
N THR A 100 -0.42 4.64 2.49
CA THR A 100 -1.55 3.87 1.98
C THR A 100 -1.65 3.98 0.45
N LEU A 101 -1.45 5.19 -0.10
CA LEU A 101 -1.44 5.41 -1.54
C LEU A 101 -0.23 4.78 -2.22
N LEU A 102 0.95 4.83 -1.61
CA LEU A 102 2.14 4.18 -2.16
C LEU A 102 1.96 2.66 -2.29
N ILE A 103 1.35 2.03 -1.29
CA ILE A 103 0.98 0.60 -1.30
C ILE A 103 -0.04 0.33 -2.41
N ALA A 104 -1.14 1.09 -2.43
CA ALA A 104 -2.24 0.85 -3.35
C ALA A 104 -1.86 1.04 -4.82
N LEU A 105 -1.01 2.02 -5.11
CA LEU A 105 -0.74 2.46 -6.48
C LEU A 105 0.42 1.74 -7.16
N ASN A 106 0.93 0.66 -6.55
CA ASN A 106 2.12 -0.08 -7.01
C ASN A 106 3.28 0.82 -7.43
N THR A 107 3.44 1.98 -6.78
CA THR A 107 4.54 2.90 -7.12
C THR A 107 5.88 2.41 -6.58
N LEU A 108 5.89 1.28 -5.86
CA LEU A 108 7.07 0.65 -5.28
C LEU A 108 8.12 0.28 -6.34
N ASP A 109 7.71 -0.25 -7.50
CA ASP A 109 8.65 -0.62 -8.56
C ASP A 109 9.33 0.59 -9.19
N GLU A 110 8.59 1.70 -9.42
CA GLU A 110 9.17 2.95 -9.95
C GLU A 110 9.96 3.75 -8.87
N LEU A 111 9.63 3.59 -7.58
CA LEU A 111 10.35 4.21 -6.46
C LEU A 111 11.68 3.54 -6.11
N SER A 112 11.85 2.27 -6.49
CA SER A 112 13.07 1.48 -6.25
C SER A 112 14.35 2.08 -6.85
N THR A 113 14.21 2.98 -7.83
CA THR A 113 15.36 3.57 -8.54
C THR A 113 15.77 4.96 -8.05
N ALA A 114 14.96 5.64 -7.22
CA ALA A 114 15.19 7.06 -6.93
C ALA A 114 15.47 7.43 -5.46
N ASP A 115 14.88 6.77 -4.46
CA ASP A 115 15.13 7.15 -3.06
C ASP A 115 14.81 6.01 -2.07
N ASN A 116 15.84 5.22 -1.73
CA ASN A 116 15.79 4.16 -0.69
C ASN A 116 15.36 4.66 0.71
N LYS A 117 15.21 5.97 0.92
CA LYS A 117 14.76 6.57 2.19
C LYS A 117 13.24 6.63 2.34
N ARG A 118 12.47 6.50 1.25
CA ARG A 118 11.00 6.59 1.32
C ARG A 118 10.33 5.30 1.83
N ILE A 119 11.09 4.27 2.19
CA ILE A 119 10.59 2.97 2.68
C ILE A 119 10.56 2.91 4.23
N GLU A 120 10.84 4.00 4.94
CA GLU A 120 10.77 4.06 6.43
C GLU A 120 9.36 3.87 7.01
N TRP A 121 8.31 3.76 6.19
CA TRP A 121 6.93 3.62 6.66
C TRP A 121 6.53 2.19 7.03
N GLN A 122 7.34 1.18 6.69
CA GLN A 122 6.97 -0.24 6.81
C GLN A 122 6.66 -0.68 8.26
N ASP A 123 7.10 0.07 9.26
CA ASP A 123 6.93 -0.29 10.69
C ASP A 123 6.08 0.72 11.48
N LYS A 124 5.52 1.76 10.84
CA LYS A 124 4.89 2.89 11.57
C LYS A 124 3.38 2.78 11.75
N TYR A 125 2.70 2.04 10.86
CA TYR A 125 1.24 1.95 10.84
C TYR A 125 0.81 0.49 10.81
N SER A 126 -0.22 0.13 11.58
CA SER A 126 -0.80 -1.21 11.50
C SER A 126 -1.51 -1.40 10.17
N SER A 127 -1.67 -2.65 9.72
CA SER A 127 -2.43 -2.90 8.49
C SER A 127 -3.90 -2.47 8.62
N ASP A 128 -4.49 -2.51 9.83
CA ASP A 128 -5.83 -1.97 10.09
C ASP A 128 -5.89 -0.48 9.71
N GLN A 129 -4.90 0.31 10.17
CA GLN A 129 -4.83 1.73 9.85
C GLN A 129 -4.69 1.97 8.34
N ILE A 130 -3.94 1.11 7.65
CA ILE A 130 -3.78 1.17 6.19
C ILE A 130 -5.08 0.79 5.48
N CYS A 131 -5.80 -0.25 5.94
CA CYS A 131 -7.06 -0.70 5.34
C CYS A 131 -8.19 0.30 5.56
N ASP A 132 -8.31 0.84 6.78
CA ASP A 132 -9.27 1.89 7.11
C ASP A 132 -9.01 3.13 6.26
N GLU A 133 -7.75 3.53 6.13
CA GLU A 133 -7.37 4.66 5.30
C GLU A 133 -7.61 4.36 3.81
N ALA A 134 -7.33 3.16 3.32
CA ALA A 134 -7.60 2.78 1.94
C ALA A 134 -9.11 2.81 1.63
N THR A 135 -9.92 2.34 2.57
CA THR A 135 -11.38 2.41 2.51
C THR A 135 -11.85 3.85 2.46
N ARG A 136 -11.34 4.70 3.36
CA ARG A 136 -11.62 6.15 3.38
C ARG A 136 -11.26 6.80 2.04
N LEU A 137 -10.11 6.43 1.47
CA LEU A 137 -9.64 6.96 0.19
C LEU A 137 -10.43 6.44 -1.03
N GLY A 138 -11.27 5.41 -0.84
CA GLY A 138 -12.04 4.77 -1.91
C GLY A 138 -11.20 3.89 -2.83
N ILE A 139 -10.03 3.45 -2.37
CA ILE A 139 -9.04 2.74 -3.20
C ILE A 139 -9.07 1.22 -2.99
N TYR A 140 -9.95 0.75 -2.10
CA TYR A 140 -10.09 -0.66 -1.70
C TYR A 140 -10.75 -1.55 -2.78
N SER A 141 -11.43 -0.98 -3.78
CA SER A 141 -12.29 -1.74 -4.71
C SER A 141 -11.59 -2.31 -5.95
N GLU A 142 -10.26 -2.38 -6.00
CA GLU A 142 -9.53 -2.88 -7.17
C GLU A 142 -8.68 -4.10 -6.81
N GLU A 143 -8.80 -5.17 -7.60
CA GLU A 143 -7.96 -6.39 -7.58
C GLU A 143 -6.46 -6.08 -7.43
N ALA A 144 -6.02 -4.96 -8.00
CA ALA A 144 -4.68 -4.43 -7.87
C ALA A 144 -4.29 -4.10 -6.42
N PHE A 145 -5.19 -3.52 -5.61
CA PHE A 145 -4.89 -3.24 -4.19
C PHE A 145 -4.64 -4.53 -3.42
N VAL A 146 -5.52 -5.53 -3.56
CA VAL A 146 -5.37 -6.83 -2.89
C VAL A 146 -4.07 -7.50 -3.31
N THR A 147 -3.79 -7.54 -4.62
CA THR A 147 -2.54 -8.12 -5.16
C THR A 147 -1.30 -7.39 -4.63
N ASN A 148 -1.30 -6.06 -4.61
CA ASN A 148 -0.17 -5.26 -4.12
C ASN A 148 0.01 -5.44 -2.61
N PHE A 149 -1.10 -5.51 -1.86
CA PHE A 149 -1.09 -5.71 -0.42
C PHE A 149 -0.57 -7.11 -0.06
N LEU A 150 -1.02 -8.16 -0.75
CA LEU A 150 -0.51 -9.53 -0.59
C LEU A 150 0.96 -9.64 -1.00
N SER A 151 1.38 -8.98 -2.07
CA SER A 151 2.80 -8.90 -2.46
C SER A 151 3.63 -8.21 -1.39
N TRP A 152 3.13 -7.10 -0.84
CA TRP A 152 3.78 -6.41 0.28
C TRP A 152 3.88 -7.30 1.51
N LEU A 153 2.80 -7.99 1.92
CA LEU A 153 2.78 -8.94 3.03
C LEU A 153 3.76 -10.09 2.80
N SER A 154 3.75 -10.72 1.63
CA SER A 154 4.66 -11.82 1.27
C SER A 154 6.12 -11.38 1.31
N ASN A 155 6.44 -10.20 0.79
CA ASN A 155 7.80 -9.66 0.84
C ASN A 155 8.23 -9.33 2.27
N SER A 156 7.33 -8.79 3.09
CA SER A 156 7.57 -8.58 4.51
C SER A 156 7.87 -9.91 5.21
N LEU A 157 7.03 -10.94 5.02
CA LEU A 157 7.22 -12.30 5.55
C LEU A 157 8.56 -12.93 5.12
N LYS A 158 8.95 -12.84 3.84
CA LYS A 158 10.24 -13.35 3.35
C LYS A 158 11.43 -12.64 3.99
N LYS A 159 11.33 -11.34 4.30
CA LYS A 159 12.38 -10.64 5.06
C LYS A 159 12.51 -11.22 6.47
N ILE A 160 11.39 -11.54 7.13
CA ILE A 160 11.37 -12.20 8.44
C ILE A 160 12.11 -13.53 8.38
N GLU A 161 11.78 -14.35 7.39
CA GLU A 161 12.34 -15.70 7.20
C GLU A 161 13.86 -15.66 6.94
N ASN A 162 14.30 -14.80 6.01
CA ASN A 162 15.72 -14.65 5.67
C ASN A 162 16.57 -14.13 6.84
N GLN A 163 16.00 -13.27 7.70
CA GLN A 163 16.69 -12.78 8.90
C GLN A 163 16.90 -13.88 9.95
N GLN A 164 16.10 -14.95 9.93
CA GLN A 164 16.24 -16.09 10.83
C GLN A 164 17.14 -17.19 10.27
N SER A 165 17.10 -17.46 8.96
CA SER A 165 18.01 -18.42 8.34
C SER A 165 19.48 -18.02 8.48
N ASN A 166 19.77 -16.71 8.59
CA ASN A 166 21.12 -16.20 8.86
C ASN A 166 21.55 -16.26 10.34
N LYS A 167 20.69 -16.76 11.25
CA LYS A 167 20.98 -16.87 12.70
C LYS A 167 21.29 -18.31 13.18
N GLN A 168 21.49 -19.29 12.30
CA GLN A 168 22.03 -20.60 12.71
C GLN A 168 23.57 -20.56 12.98
N PRO A 169 24.08 -21.39 13.91
CA PRO A 169 25.24 -21.05 14.72
C PRO A 169 26.56 -21.30 13.99
N ARG A 170 27.30 -20.23 13.69
CA ARG A 170 28.76 -20.35 13.55
C ARG A 170 29.32 -20.72 14.91
N GLN A 171 29.98 -21.87 14.92
CA GLN A 171 30.56 -22.55 16.06
C GLN A 171 31.24 -21.61 17.05
N MET A 172 31.04 -21.95 18.33
CA MET A 172 31.79 -21.47 19.47
C MET A 172 33.29 -21.42 19.16
N LEU A 173 33.88 -20.24 19.29
CA LEU A 173 35.19 -19.98 19.89
C LEU A 173 35.49 -18.49 19.71
N SER A 174 35.19 -17.70 20.74
CA SER A 174 36.06 -16.64 21.26
C SER A 174 35.28 -15.75 22.22
N VAL A 175 35.79 -15.71 23.43
CA VAL A 175 35.42 -14.82 24.53
C VAL A 175 35.71 -13.35 24.14
N ASN A 176 34.85 -12.46 24.65
CA ASN A 176 34.96 -10.99 24.72
C ASN A 176 34.79 -10.16 23.43
N SER A 177 33.62 -9.53 23.29
CA SER A 177 33.53 -8.09 23.01
C SER A 177 32.11 -7.55 23.27
N HIS A 178 31.97 -6.69 24.28
CA HIS A 178 30.87 -5.74 24.37
C HIS A 178 30.94 -4.79 23.18
N ARG A 179 29.98 -4.87 22.24
CA ARG A 179 29.53 -3.74 21.40
C ARG A 179 28.28 -4.11 20.60
N ASN A 180 27.18 -3.45 20.95
CA ASN A 180 26.00 -3.11 20.14
C ASN A 180 25.78 -3.90 18.84
N SER A 181 24.97 -4.95 18.94
CA SER A 181 24.25 -5.54 17.81
C SER A 181 22.77 -5.64 18.18
N ARG A 182 22.07 -4.50 18.19
CA ARG A 182 20.61 -4.48 18.09
C ARG A 182 20.23 -4.82 16.65
N ILE A 183 20.29 -6.10 16.29
CA ILE A 183 19.64 -6.59 15.08
C ILE A 183 18.31 -7.16 15.53
N ALA A 184 17.28 -6.30 15.47
CA ALA A 184 15.92 -6.55 15.89
C ALA A 184 15.43 -7.90 15.35
N GLY A 185 15.22 -8.87 16.24
CA GLY A 185 14.35 -10.00 15.95
C GLY A 185 12.92 -9.48 16.05
N ILE A 186 12.08 -9.84 15.08
CA ILE A 186 10.64 -9.57 15.14
C ILE A 186 10.11 -10.22 16.42
N SER A 187 9.46 -9.41 17.22
CA SER A 187 9.01 -9.79 18.55
C SER A 187 7.83 -10.76 18.45
N ILE A 188 7.53 -11.47 19.53
CA ILE A 188 6.35 -12.34 19.56
C ILE A 188 5.08 -11.48 19.40
N GLU A 189 5.10 -10.27 19.95
CA GLU A 189 4.05 -9.27 19.85
C GLU A 189 3.81 -8.84 18.38
N ASP A 190 4.87 -8.65 17.60
CA ASP A 190 4.77 -8.34 16.17
C ASP A 190 4.18 -9.53 15.38
N THR A 191 4.54 -10.76 15.76
CA THR A 191 4.04 -11.99 15.12
C THR A 191 2.55 -12.18 15.41
N GLU A 192 2.12 -11.97 16.65
CA GLU A 192 0.70 -11.96 17.03
C GLU A 192 -0.08 -10.84 16.35
N ALA A 193 0.51 -9.65 16.24
CA ALA A 193 -0.13 -8.54 15.53
C ALA A 193 -0.38 -8.91 14.07
N LEU A 194 0.60 -9.51 13.39
CA LEU A 194 0.45 -9.98 12.03
C LEU A 194 -0.60 -11.10 11.88
N LEU A 195 -0.64 -12.05 12.82
CA LEU A 195 -1.66 -13.11 12.84
C LEU A 195 -3.08 -12.51 12.93
N ARG A 196 -3.29 -11.57 13.85
CA ARG A 196 -4.58 -10.87 13.99
C ARG A 196 -4.97 -10.12 12.71
N GLN A 197 -4.01 -9.50 12.04
CA GLN A 197 -4.25 -8.79 10.78
C GLN A 197 -4.66 -9.76 9.66
N LEU A 198 -3.99 -10.90 9.56
CA LEU A 198 -4.28 -11.92 8.56
C LEU A 198 -5.66 -12.56 8.76
N GLN A 199 -6.01 -12.89 10.01
CA GLN A 199 -7.33 -13.43 10.35
C GLN A 199 -8.46 -12.46 9.99
N ARG A 200 -8.29 -11.17 10.30
CA ARG A 200 -9.29 -10.13 9.92
C ARG A 200 -9.39 -9.94 8.42
N PHE A 201 -8.26 -9.96 7.71
CA PHE A 201 -8.27 -9.91 6.26
C PHE A 201 -9.05 -11.09 5.69
N GLN A 202 -8.80 -12.30 6.19
CA GLN A 202 -9.53 -13.50 5.78
C GLN A 202 -11.04 -13.40 6.06
N GLU A 203 -11.44 -12.91 7.24
CA GLU A 203 -12.85 -12.65 7.57
C GLU A 203 -13.50 -11.64 6.61
N MET A 204 -12.80 -10.54 6.33
CA MET A 204 -13.27 -9.47 5.45
C MET A 204 -13.46 -9.96 4.01
N ILE A 205 -12.41 -10.58 3.42
CA ILE A 205 -12.50 -11.11 2.06
C ILE A 205 -13.58 -12.20 1.98
N GLY A 206 -13.68 -13.07 3.00
CA GLY A 206 -14.67 -14.14 3.01
C GLY A 206 -16.10 -13.61 3.11
N CYS A 207 -16.34 -12.49 3.81
CA CYS A 207 -17.66 -11.85 3.86
C CYS A 207 -18.02 -11.17 2.53
N ASP A 208 -17.11 -10.34 2.01
CA ASP A 208 -17.35 -9.60 0.76
C ASP A 208 -17.48 -10.55 -0.42
N TRP A 209 -16.63 -11.58 -0.49
CA TRP A 209 -16.65 -12.57 -1.56
C TRP A 209 -17.93 -13.41 -1.56
N ARG A 210 -18.44 -13.81 -0.39
CA ARG A 210 -19.75 -14.49 -0.29
C ARG A 210 -20.89 -13.63 -0.83
N SER A 211 -20.84 -12.32 -0.60
CA SER A 211 -21.82 -11.38 -1.17
C SER A 211 -21.74 -11.34 -2.70
N VAL A 212 -20.52 -11.28 -3.25
CA VAL A 212 -20.30 -11.30 -4.71
C VAL A 212 -20.80 -12.61 -5.33
N ILE A 213 -20.49 -13.77 -4.74
CA ILE A 213 -21.00 -15.07 -5.21
C ILE A 213 -22.53 -15.09 -5.19
N SER A 214 -23.16 -14.63 -4.11
CA SER A 214 -24.62 -14.57 -4.01
C SER A 214 -25.24 -13.69 -5.10
N GLN A 215 -24.65 -12.51 -5.36
CA GLN A 215 -25.10 -11.63 -6.44
C GLN A 215 -24.92 -12.27 -7.81
N TRP A 216 -23.80 -12.95 -8.05
CA TRP A 216 -23.56 -13.68 -9.29
C TRP A 216 -24.61 -14.77 -9.50
N GLN A 217 -24.89 -15.60 -8.49
CA GLN A 217 -25.92 -16.64 -8.56
C GLN A 217 -27.31 -16.07 -8.90
N ASN A 218 -27.65 -14.90 -8.37
CA ASN A 218 -28.90 -14.21 -8.72
C ASN A 218 -28.90 -13.75 -10.18
N LEU A 219 -27.78 -13.23 -10.68
CA LEU A 219 -27.62 -12.78 -12.07
C LEU A 219 -27.68 -13.95 -13.07
N GLN A 220 -27.10 -15.11 -12.75
CA GLN A 220 -27.15 -16.29 -13.62
C GLN A 220 -28.59 -16.71 -13.98
N ASN A 221 -29.55 -16.46 -13.08
CA ASN A 221 -30.95 -16.81 -13.30
C ASN A 221 -31.70 -15.84 -14.24
N CYS A 222 -31.18 -14.62 -14.45
CA CYS A 222 -31.88 -13.58 -15.21
C CYS A 222 -31.06 -12.98 -16.37
N TRP A 223 -29.76 -13.25 -16.44
CA TRP A 223 -28.86 -12.77 -17.48
C TRP A 223 -28.53 -13.89 -18.47
N GLN A 224 -29.06 -13.79 -19.69
CA GLN A 224 -29.04 -14.86 -20.70
C GLN A 224 -28.64 -14.33 -22.09
N ASP A 225 -27.74 -13.34 -22.16
CA ASP A 225 -27.28 -12.78 -23.44
C ASP A 225 -25.84 -13.17 -23.78
N ARG A 226 -25.34 -12.74 -24.95
CA ARG A 226 -23.97 -13.05 -25.39
C ARG A 226 -22.88 -12.40 -24.53
N GLN A 227 -23.22 -11.42 -23.68
CA GLN A 227 -22.26 -10.83 -22.75
C GLN A 227 -22.06 -11.73 -21.54
N TYR A 228 -23.12 -12.43 -21.10
CA TYR A 228 -23.02 -13.47 -20.08
C TYR A 228 -21.97 -14.52 -20.46
N ASP A 229 -22.09 -15.11 -21.66
CA ASP A 229 -21.16 -16.15 -22.15
C ASP A 229 -19.69 -15.70 -22.17
N ARG A 230 -19.45 -14.39 -22.34
CA ARG A 230 -18.10 -13.80 -22.34
C ARG A 230 -17.60 -13.50 -20.94
N PHE A 231 -18.49 -13.18 -20.02
CA PHE A 231 -18.15 -12.77 -18.66
C PHE A 231 -18.03 -13.95 -17.70
N GLU A 232 -18.79 -15.02 -17.90
CA GLU A 232 -18.76 -16.23 -17.05
C GLU A 232 -17.35 -16.82 -16.86
N PRO A 233 -16.53 -17.04 -17.91
CA PRO A 233 -15.18 -17.57 -17.73
C PRO A 233 -14.27 -16.65 -16.91
N PHE A 234 -14.47 -15.33 -17.02
CA PHE A 234 -13.74 -14.35 -16.21
C PHE A 234 -14.16 -14.42 -14.74
N PHE A 235 -15.45 -14.60 -14.47
CA PHE A 235 -15.93 -14.81 -13.10
C PHE A 235 -15.39 -16.12 -12.49
N GLU A 236 -15.30 -17.20 -13.27
CA GLU A 236 -14.68 -18.45 -12.81
C GLU A 236 -13.18 -18.28 -12.46
N GLU A 237 -12.45 -17.48 -13.24
CA GLU A 237 -11.05 -17.15 -12.95
C GLU A 237 -10.91 -16.34 -11.64
N LEU A 238 -11.82 -15.38 -11.42
CA LEU A 238 -11.91 -14.66 -10.15
C LEU A 238 -12.19 -15.61 -8.98
N CYS A 239 -13.13 -16.55 -9.11
CA CYS A 239 -13.38 -17.57 -8.07
C CYS A 239 -12.11 -18.33 -7.70
N ARG A 240 -11.38 -18.85 -8.69
CA ARG A 240 -10.13 -19.59 -8.43
C ARG A 240 -9.09 -18.72 -7.72
N THR A 241 -9.01 -17.44 -8.07
CA THR A 241 -8.06 -16.50 -7.47
C THR A 241 -8.39 -16.23 -6.00
N TYR A 242 -9.67 -16.06 -5.68
CA TYR A 242 -10.12 -15.90 -4.30
C TYR A 242 -9.93 -17.17 -3.47
N GLU A 243 -10.24 -18.35 -4.01
CA GLU A 243 -9.99 -19.64 -3.33
C GLU A 243 -8.50 -19.83 -3.02
N GLN A 244 -7.62 -19.51 -3.97
CA GLN A 244 -6.17 -19.55 -3.75
C GLN A 244 -5.71 -18.55 -2.69
N CYS A 245 -6.29 -17.34 -2.67
CA CYS A 245 -6.01 -16.33 -1.66
C CYS A 245 -6.44 -16.80 -0.25
N GLU A 246 -7.63 -17.39 -0.12
CA GLU A 246 -8.11 -17.95 1.15
C GLU A 246 -7.19 -19.07 1.63
N GLN A 247 -6.79 -19.99 0.74
CA GLN A 247 -5.86 -21.07 1.07
C GLN A 247 -4.51 -20.52 1.54
N GLN A 248 -3.95 -19.52 0.86
CA GLN A 248 -2.70 -18.88 1.27
C GLN A 248 -2.83 -18.20 2.64
N CYS A 249 -3.97 -17.56 2.92
CA CYS A 249 -4.22 -16.98 4.24
C CYS A 249 -4.25 -18.05 5.33
N GLU A 250 -4.85 -19.21 5.06
CA GLU A 250 -4.85 -20.33 5.99
C GLU A 250 -3.44 -20.88 6.25
N GLU A 251 -2.65 -21.10 5.19
CA GLU A 251 -1.26 -21.56 5.29
C GLU A 251 -0.39 -20.59 6.13
N TYR A 252 -0.51 -19.29 5.89
CA TYR A 252 0.22 -18.29 6.67
C TYR A 252 -0.28 -18.19 8.12
N THR A 253 -1.57 -18.37 8.37
CA THR A 253 -2.15 -18.39 9.71
C THR A 253 -1.56 -19.54 10.53
N GLN A 254 -1.57 -20.75 9.96
CA GLN A 254 -0.98 -21.94 10.60
C GLN A 254 0.51 -21.72 10.90
N PHE A 255 1.27 -21.18 9.95
CA PHE A 255 2.68 -20.88 10.13
C PHE A 255 2.95 -19.91 11.30
N LEU A 256 2.15 -18.84 11.41
CA LEU A 256 2.30 -17.85 12.48
C LEU A 256 1.91 -18.43 13.85
N GLU A 257 0.85 -19.23 13.91
CA GLU A 257 0.41 -19.91 15.14
C GLU A 257 1.47 -20.90 15.64
N GLU A 258 2.04 -21.73 14.76
CA GLU A 258 3.10 -22.66 15.12
C GLU A 258 4.33 -21.95 15.68
N ARG A 259 4.64 -20.78 15.13
CA ARG A 259 5.77 -19.96 15.55
C ARG A 259 5.57 -19.31 16.93
N ILE A 260 4.35 -18.82 17.20
CA ILE A 260 4.00 -18.29 18.53
C ILE A 260 4.15 -19.42 19.56
N ARG A 261 3.54 -20.58 19.30
CA ARG A 261 3.62 -21.76 20.18
C ARG A 261 5.06 -22.18 20.46
N GLY A 262 5.90 -22.27 19.42
CA GLY A 262 7.31 -22.64 19.58
C GLY A 262 8.12 -21.64 20.43
N SER A 263 7.75 -20.36 20.40
CA SER A 263 8.39 -19.33 21.23
C SER A 263 7.94 -19.41 22.69
N GLU A 264 6.67 -19.71 22.94
CA GLU A 264 6.11 -19.92 24.30
C GLU A 264 6.72 -21.15 24.98
N ASP A 265 6.88 -22.25 24.24
CA ASP A 265 7.51 -23.49 24.72
C ASP A 265 8.99 -23.26 25.10
N ALA A 266 9.71 -22.50 24.27
CA ALA A 266 11.10 -22.14 24.54
C ALA A 266 11.24 -21.26 25.80
N ALA A 267 10.35 -20.28 25.97
CA ALA A 267 10.31 -19.44 27.16
C ALA A 267 9.99 -20.24 28.44
N THR A 268 9.07 -21.20 28.35
CA THR A 268 8.69 -22.08 29.47
C THR A 268 9.86 -22.97 29.89
N THR A 269 10.59 -23.54 28.93
CA THR A 269 11.74 -24.42 29.18
C THR A 269 12.92 -23.69 29.81
N LEU A 270 13.11 -22.40 29.50
CA LEU A 270 14.17 -21.55 30.06
C LEU A 270 13.89 -21.07 31.49
N ASN A 271 12.63 -21.10 31.93
CA ASN A 271 12.20 -20.70 33.26
C ASN A 271 12.09 -21.88 34.26
N MET A 272 12.35 -23.12 33.81
CA MET A 272 12.48 -24.32 34.65
C MET A 272 13.94 -24.64 34.95
#